data_AF-S7MMG2-F1
#
_entry.id   AF-S7MMG2-F1
#
_cell.length_a   1.000
_cell.length_b   1.000
_cell.length_c   1.000
_cell.angle_alpha   90.00
_cell.angle_beta   90.00
_cell.angle_gamma   90.00
#
_symmetry.space_group_name_H-M   'P 1'
#
loop_
_entity.id
_entity.type
_entity.pdbx_description
1 polymer ?
#
loop_
_entity_poly.entity_id
_entity_poly.type
_entity_poly.pdbx_seq_one_letter_code
_entity_poly.pdbx_strand_id
1 'polypeptide(L)'
;MTLATDENNINNRFLFYQFFHLKLQIVLWQPVTADFIVKAKEVHFFVNAVDIINVKSHLHENRIPFSILMEDVEDLIRQQTSNDTISPCQQTSNDTISPRASSSYYENYHPLNEIYSWMDVITEQYPDMIEKIHIGSSYEKRPLYVLKVSEKQQAAKNAVWIDCGIHAREWISPAFCLWFIDYVTRLSGEENLFTNILRHLDFYVMPVVNVDGYDYSWKTNRMWRKNRSVHENNPCTGTDLNRNFASKHWCDLAPGGSDDWIYDLGIKYSFTIELRDTGKYGFLLPKSFIKPTCREALAALSKIAWHAIRNA
;
A
#
# COMPACT_ATOMS: atom_id res chain seq x y z
N MET A 1 7.08 -17.35 5.66
CA MET A 1 8.30 -18.17 5.40
C MET A 1 9.00 -17.61 4.17
N THR A 2 10.31 -17.84 4.04
CA THR A 2 11.07 -17.56 2.81
C THR A 2 11.80 -18.81 2.32
N LEU A 3 11.92 -18.96 1.00
CA LEU A 3 12.75 -19.94 0.33
C LEU A 3 13.87 -19.23 -0.42
N ALA A 4 15.10 -19.70 -0.26
CA ALA A 4 16.17 -19.37 -1.18
C ALA A 4 16.00 -20.21 -2.47
N THR A 5 15.96 -19.58 -3.63
CA THR A 5 16.01 -20.30 -4.92
C THR A 5 17.48 -20.42 -5.33
N ASP A 6 18.06 -21.62 -5.14
CA ASP A 6 19.42 -21.89 -5.62
C ASP A 6 19.41 -22.23 -7.13
N GLU A 7 20.57 -22.19 -7.80
CA GLU A 7 20.69 -22.40 -9.27
C GLU A 7 20.09 -23.74 -9.75
N ASN A 8 19.97 -24.72 -8.86
CA ASN A 8 19.43 -26.05 -9.12
C ASN A 8 17.91 -26.20 -8.89
N ASN A 9 17.20 -25.17 -8.39
CA ASN A 9 15.86 -25.34 -7.81
C ASN A 9 14.69 -24.98 -8.74
N ILE A 10 14.66 -25.57 -9.96
CA ILE A 10 13.47 -25.55 -10.85
C ILE A 10 12.22 -26.14 -10.14
N ASN A 11 12.43 -26.92 -9.08
CA ASN A 11 11.39 -27.56 -8.27
C ASN A 11 10.49 -26.59 -7.49
N ASN A 12 10.94 -25.37 -7.18
CA ASN A 12 10.15 -24.46 -6.34
C ASN A 12 8.82 -24.07 -7.01
N ARG A 13 8.81 -23.80 -8.32
CA ARG A 13 7.56 -23.47 -9.04
C ARG A 13 6.58 -24.66 -9.04
N PHE A 14 7.07 -25.87 -9.31
CA PHE A 14 6.26 -27.09 -9.27
C PHE A 14 5.70 -27.38 -7.87
N LEU A 15 6.48 -27.09 -6.83
CA LEU A 15 6.07 -27.22 -5.44
C LEU A 15 4.85 -26.34 -5.11
N PHE A 16 4.84 -25.09 -5.55
CA PHE A 16 3.68 -24.21 -5.31
C PHE A 16 2.44 -24.68 -6.05
N TYR A 17 2.55 -25.23 -7.26
CA TYR A 17 1.41 -25.87 -7.91
C TYR A 17 0.92 -27.10 -7.15
N GLN A 18 1.83 -27.90 -6.57
CA GLN A 18 1.43 -29.01 -5.70
C GLN A 18 0.69 -28.49 -4.47
N PHE A 19 1.18 -27.44 -3.81
CA PHE A 19 0.48 -26.83 -2.68
C PHE A 19 -0.92 -26.34 -3.04
N PHE A 20 -1.06 -25.66 -4.19
CA PHE A 20 -2.37 -25.22 -4.68
C PHE A 20 -3.28 -26.39 -5.06
N HIS A 21 -2.72 -27.47 -5.63
CA HIS A 21 -3.46 -28.68 -5.95
C HIS A 21 -3.96 -29.41 -4.68
N LEU A 22 -3.10 -29.46 -3.65
CA LEU A 22 -3.43 -29.98 -2.31
C LEU A 22 -4.33 -29.03 -1.50
N LYS A 23 -4.73 -27.90 -2.09
CA LYS A 23 -5.58 -26.87 -1.47
C LYS A 23 -5.03 -26.33 -0.15
N LEU A 24 -3.71 -26.33 0.02
CA LEU A 24 -3.06 -25.70 1.16
C LEU A 24 -3.27 -24.19 1.09
N GLN A 25 -3.60 -23.57 2.23
CA GLN A 25 -3.86 -22.14 2.32
C GLN A 25 -2.56 -21.35 2.38
N ILE A 26 -2.00 -21.12 1.21
CA ILE A 26 -0.76 -20.36 1.01
C ILE A 26 -1.06 -19.06 0.28
N VAL A 27 -0.52 -17.95 0.77
CA VAL A 27 -0.61 -16.64 0.12
C VAL A 27 0.80 -16.15 -0.22
N LEU A 28 1.10 -16.07 -1.51
CA LEU A 28 2.36 -15.53 -2.00
C LEU A 28 2.48 -14.03 -1.71
N TRP A 29 3.66 -13.64 -1.22
CA TRP A 29 4.02 -12.25 -0.99
C TRP A 29 4.97 -11.75 -2.08
N GLN A 30 6.02 -12.52 -2.34
CA GLN A 30 7.00 -12.25 -3.39
C GLN A 30 7.47 -13.58 -4.00
N PRO A 31 7.41 -13.76 -5.33
CA PRO A 31 6.69 -12.93 -6.29
C PRO A 31 5.16 -13.03 -6.11
N VAL A 32 4.39 -12.21 -6.85
CA VAL A 32 2.92 -12.14 -6.71
C VAL A 32 2.19 -13.42 -7.15
N THR A 33 2.73 -14.15 -8.13
CA THR A 33 2.21 -15.46 -8.60
C THR A 33 3.35 -16.47 -8.76
N ALA A 34 3.01 -17.76 -8.68
CA ALA A 34 3.99 -18.84 -8.78
C ALA A 34 4.69 -18.89 -10.15
N ASP A 35 4.07 -18.35 -11.20
CA ASP A 35 4.65 -18.26 -12.53
C ASP A 35 5.94 -17.44 -12.58
N PHE A 36 6.08 -16.47 -11.68
CA PHE A 36 7.24 -15.57 -11.59
C PHE A 36 8.33 -16.08 -10.65
N ILE A 37 8.21 -17.30 -10.11
CA ILE A 37 9.27 -17.90 -9.31
C ILE A 37 10.44 -18.22 -10.25
N VAL A 38 11.54 -17.50 -10.05
CA VAL A 38 12.78 -17.63 -10.83
C VAL A 38 13.96 -17.97 -9.93
N LYS A 39 15.04 -18.48 -10.52
CA LYS A 39 16.28 -18.82 -9.83
C LYS A 39 16.94 -17.58 -9.22
N ALA A 40 17.70 -17.77 -8.14
CA ALA A 40 18.45 -16.74 -7.44
C ALA A 40 17.62 -15.54 -6.92
N LYS A 41 16.30 -15.70 -6.78
CA LYS A 41 15.39 -14.76 -6.11
C LYS A 41 14.62 -15.45 -4.99
N GLU A 42 14.58 -14.81 -3.83
CA GLU A 42 13.83 -15.34 -2.69
C GLU A 42 12.32 -15.40 -2.96
N VAL A 43 11.68 -16.43 -2.41
CA VAL A 43 10.22 -16.60 -2.46
C VAL A 43 9.66 -16.42 -1.05
N HIS A 44 8.88 -15.36 -0.83
CA HIS A 44 8.24 -15.04 0.44
C HIS A 44 6.75 -15.39 0.36
N PHE A 45 6.25 -16.10 1.37
CA PHE A 45 4.85 -16.54 1.40
C PHE A 45 4.34 -16.73 2.83
N PHE A 46 3.05 -16.46 3.00
CA PHE A 46 2.28 -16.74 4.20
C PHE A 46 1.67 -18.14 4.12
N VAL A 47 1.63 -18.84 5.24
CA VAL A 47 1.01 -20.16 5.39
C VAL A 47 0.01 -20.08 6.54
N ASN A 48 -1.22 -20.53 6.33
CA ASN A 48 -2.21 -20.62 7.40
C ASN A 48 -1.72 -21.57 8.51
N ALA A 49 -2.00 -21.23 9.77
CA ALA A 49 -1.63 -22.00 10.95
C ALA A 49 -1.97 -23.50 10.84
N VAL A 50 -3.12 -23.83 10.24
CA VAL A 50 -3.58 -25.22 10.05
C VAL A 50 -2.66 -26.03 9.13
N ASP A 51 -2.02 -25.38 8.16
CA ASP A 51 -1.21 -26.03 7.12
C ASP A 51 0.30 -25.95 7.39
N ILE A 52 0.74 -25.30 8.47
CA ILE A 52 2.17 -25.09 8.77
C ILE A 52 2.93 -26.43 8.83
N ILE A 53 2.36 -27.43 9.50
CA ILE A 53 3.00 -28.74 9.66
C ILE A 53 3.15 -29.42 8.30
N ASN A 54 2.07 -29.45 7.51
CA ASN A 54 2.06 -30.08 6.19
C ASN A 54 3.05 -29.41 5.23
N VAL A 55 3.08 -28.07 5.20
CA VAL A 55 4.01 -27.32 4.36
C VAL A 55 5.46 -27.54 4.77
N LYS A 56 5.78 -27.50 6.08
CA LYS A 56 7.13 -27.76 6.56
C LYS A 56 7.59 -29.18 6.20
N SER A 57 6.75 -30.18 6.42
CA SER A 57 7.06 -31.57 6.06
C SER A 57 7.34 -31.70 4.57
N HIS A 58 6.51 -31.13 3.70
CA HIS A 58 6.70 -31.18 2.25
C HIS A 58 7.99 -30.47 1.81
N LEU A 59 8.35 -29.34 2.44
CA LEU A 59 9.61 -28.65 2.18
C LEU A 59 10.83 -29.49 2.60
N HIS A 60 10.76 -30.16 3.75
CA HIS A 60 11.81 -31.05 4.23
C HIS A 60 11.98 -32.29 3.34
N GLU A 61 10.89 -32.93 2.93
CA GLU A 61 10.88 -34.09 2.03
C GLU A 61 11.53 -33.77 0.68
N ASN A 62 11.24 -32.59 0.14
CA ASN A 62 11.81 -32.11 -1.12
C ASN A 62 13.19 -31.45 -0.96
N ARG A 63 13.77 -31.45 0.25
CA ARG A 63 15.08 -30.87 0.58
C ARG A 63 15.20 -29.39 0.19
N ILE A 64 14.12 -28.64 0.34
CA ILE A 64 14.08 -27.21 0.02
C ILE A 64 14.45 -26.42 1.28
N PRO A 65 15.57 -25.67 1.28
CA PRO A 65 15.94 -24.84 2.41
C PRO A 65 14.92 -23.71 2.58
N PHE A 66 14.45 -23.52 3.81
CA PHE A 66 13.54 -22.44 4.14
C PHE A 66 13.94 -21.78 5.47
N SER A 67 13.54 -20.53 5.64
CA SER A 67 13.63 -19.85 6.93
C SER A 67 12.30 -19.20 7.31
N ILE A 68 12.11 -19.03 8.62
CA ILE A 68 10.91 -18.42 9.18
C ILE A 68 11.21 -16.93 9.39
N LEU A 69 10.56 -16.09 8.59
CA LEU A 69 10.69 -14.63 8.68
C LEU A 69 9.90 -14.07 9.87
N MET A 70 8.70 -14.59 10.10
CA MET A 70 7.76 -14.20 11.15
C MET A 70 7.12 -15.45 11.71
N GLU A 71 7.17 -15.59 13.04
CA GLU A 71 6.59 -16.72 13.76
C GLU A 71 5.10 -16.48 14.05
N ASP A 72 4.79 -15.33 14.65
CA ASP A 72 3.42 -14.95 15.02
C ASP A 72 2.91 -13.79 14.16
N VAL A 73 2.26 -14.14 13.05
CA VAL A 73 1.60 -13.17 12.17
C VAL A 73 0.37 -12.57 12.84
N GLU A 74 -0.32 -13.31 13.69
CA GLU A 74 -1.55 -12.85 14.31
C GLU A 74 -1.27 -11.73 15.32
N ASP A 75 -0.24 -11.89 16.14
CA ASP A 75 0.21 -10.85 17.07
C ASP A 75 0.66 -9.58 16.34
N LEU A 76 1.41 -9.71 15.24
CA LEU A 76 1.81 -8.56 14.42
C LEU A 76 0.60 -7.82 13.84
N ILE A 77 -0.42 -8.54 13.39
CA ILE A 77 -1.67 -7.92 12.90
C ILE A 77 -2.37 -7.19 14.04
N ARG A 78 -2.48 -7.81 15.22
CA ARG A 78 -3.05 -7.16 16.41
C ARG A 78 -2.30 -5.87 16.71
N GLN A 79 -0.97 -5.92 16.82
CA GLN A 79 -0.13 -4.72 17.06
C GLN A 79 -0.32 -3.61 16.00
N GLN A 80 -0.56 -3.98 14.73
CA GLN A 80 -0.85 -2.99 13.68
C GLN A 80 -2.24 -2.34 13.85
N THR A 81 -3.23 -3.10 14.30
CA THR A 81 -4.62 -2.65 14.44
C THR A 81 -4.96 -2.08 15.82
N SER A 82 -4.20 -2.42 16.86
CA SER A 82 -4.38 -1.91 18.22
C SER A 82 -3.97 -0.45 18.28
N ASN A 83 -4.81 0.39 18.89
CA ASN A 83 -4.45 1.77 19.21
C ASN A 83 -3.54 1.88 20.46
N ASP A 84 -3.10 0.74 20.99
CA ASP A 84 -2.43 0.65 22.28
C ASP A 84 -1.01 1.19 22.22
N THR A 85 -0.84 2.41 22.73
CA THR A 85 0.43 2.86 23.30
C THR A 85 0.64 2.37 24.74
N ILE A 86 -0.15 1.40 25.25
CA ILE A 86 -0.13 1.02 26.66
C ILE A 86 -0.10 -0.51 26.83
N SER A 87 0.91 -0.99 27.54
CA SER A 87 1.03 -2.37 28.01
C SER A 87 -0.16 -2.79 28.88
N PRO A 88 -0.54 -4.08 28.97
CA PRO A 88 -1.71 -4.57 29.71
C PRO A 88 -1.78 -4.21 31.21
N CYS A 89 -0.72 -3.68 31.81
CA CYS A 89 -0.57 -3.51 33.26
C CYS A 89 -0.95 -2.10 33.78
N GLN A 90 -1.42 -1.17 32.93
CA GLN A 90 -1.84 0.17 33.37
C GLN A 90 -3.15 0.58 32.69
N GLN A 91 -4.24 -0.08 33.05
CA GLN A 91 -5.58 0.40 32.73
C GLN A 91 -5.97 1.51 33.70
N THR A 92 -5.82 2.76 33.26
CA THR A 92 -6.63 3.87 33.78
C THR A 92 -7.57 4.33 32.65
N SER A 93 -8.84 4.44 32.98
CA SER A 93 -9.94 4.80 32.08
C SER A 93 -9.74 6.21 31.52
N ASN A 94 -9.11 6.31 30.35
CA ASN A 94 -9.19 7.43 29.42
C ASN A 94 -8.43 7.01 28.14
N ASP A 95 -9.13 6.32 27.25
CA ASP A 95 -8.64 5.93 25.92
C ASP A 95 -8.26 7.20 25.15
N THR A 96 -6.98 7.54 25.18
CA THR A 96 -6.43 8.70 24.48
C THR A 96 -6.23 8.31 23.02
N ILE A 97 -7.31 8.41 22.24
CA ILE A 97 -7.24 8.52 20.80
C ILE A 97 -6.22 9.63 20.51
N SER A 98 -5.09 9.29 19.87
CA SER A 98 -4.13 10.30 19.42
C SER A 98 -4.93 11.35 18.65
N PRO A 99 -4.98 12.62 19.10
CA PRO A 99 -5.77 13.64 18.43
C PRO A 99 -5.42 13.64 16.94
N ARG A 100 -6.41 13.72 16.03
CA ARG A 100 -6.15 13.72 14.57
C ARG A 100 -5.18 14.84 14.15
N ALA A 101 -5.10 15.89 14.97
CA ALA A 101 -4.15 17.00 14.85
C ALA A 101 -2.77 16.75 15.49
N SER A 102 -2.47 15.56 16.02
CA SER A 102 -1.17 15.22 16.61
C SER A 102 -0.24 14.55 15.60
N SER A 103 1.08 14.72 15.76
CA SER A 103 2.07 14.01 14.94
C SER A 103 2.01 12.48 15.13
N SER A 104 1.57 12.02 16.31
CA SER A 104 1.38 10.61 16.66
C SER A 104 0.34 9.92 15.75
N TYR A 105 -0.67 10.65 15.27
CA TYR A 105 -1.69 10.10 14.36
C TYR A 105 -1.05 9.54 13.09
N TYR A 106 -0.09 10.25 12.48
CA TYR A 106 0.55 9.87 11.22
C TYR A 106 1.63 8.80 11.36
N GLU A 107 1.89 8.33 12.58
CA GLU A 107 2.79 7.22 12.88
C GLU A 107 2.01 5.92 13.19
N ASN A 108 0.71 5.88 12.85
CA ASN A 108 -0.19 4.74 13.02
C ASN A 108 -0.90 4.38 11.70
N TYR A 109 -1.35 3.13 11.58
CA TYR A 109 -2.27 2.71 10.51
C TYR A 109 -3.71 2.99 10.92
N HIS A 110 -4.54 3.38 9.94
CA HIS A 110 -5.93 3.78 10.18
C HIS A 110 -6.92 2.96 9.35
N PRO A 111 -8.03 2.52 9.94
CA PRO A 111 -9.10 1.87 9.18
C PRO A 111 -9.76 2.88 8.22
N LEU A 112 -10.46 2.36 7.21
CA LEU A 112 -11.01 3.20 6.13
C LEU A 112 -11.94 4.31 6.63
N ASN A 113 -12.78 4.02 7.62
CA ASN A 113 -13.68 5.01 8.20
C ASN A 113 -12.93 6.17 8.87
N GLU A 114 -11.83 5.88 9.58
CA GLU A 114 -10.97 6.90 10.18
C GLU A 114 -10.27 7.74 9.12
N ILE A 115 -9.87 7.13 7.99
CA ILE A 115 -9.31 7.88 6.85
C ILE A 115 -10.35 8.84 6.27
N TYR A 116 -11.62 8.42 6.08
CA TYR A 116 -12.67 9.33 5.63
C TYR A 116 -12.93 10.47 6.61
N SER A 117 -13.02 10.18 7.91
CA SER A 117 -13.17 11.22 8.94
C SER A 117 -11.97 12.17 8.98
N TRP A 118 -10.76 11.66 8.76
CA TRP A 118 -9.56 12.49 8.63
C TRP A 118 -9.60 13.39 7.39
N MET A 119 -10.09 12.89 6.24
CA MET A 119 -10.25 13.70 5.03
C MET A 119 -11.19 14.88 5.29
N ASP A 120 -12.31 14.65 6.00
CA ASP A 120 -13.25 15.72 6.36
C ASP A 120 -12.56 16.77 7.22
N VAL A 121 -11.91 16.34 8.32
CA VAL A 121 -11.22 17.23 9.26
C VAL A 121 -10.10 18.04 8.59
N ILE A 122 -9.24 17.40 7.78
CA ILE A 122 -8.11 18.11 7.16
C ILE A 122 -8.59 19.14 6.13
N THR A 123 -9.70 18.87 5.44
CA THR A 123 -10.30 19.81 4.49
C THR A 123 -10.98 21.00 5.16
N GLU A 124 -11.61 20.78 6.32
CA GLU A 124 -12.16 21.86 7.15
C GLU A 124 -11.07 22.69 7.84
N GLN A 125 -9.95 22.05 8.19
CA GLN A 125 -8.82 22.72 8.84
C GLN A 125 -8.02 23.58 7.86
N TYR A 126 -7.86 23.14 6.62
CA TYR A 126 -7.09 23.83 5.58
C TYR A 126 -7.94 24.10 4.32
N PRO A 127 -9.07 24.82 4.42
CA PRO A 127 -9.99 25.03 3.30
C PRO A 127 -9.38 25.88 2.17
N ASP A 128 -8.32 26.63 2.49
CA ASP A 128 -7.59 27.45 1.55
C ASP A 128 -6.58 26.66 0.70
N MET A 129 -6.25 25.43 1.11
CA MET A 129 -5.22 24.61 0.45
C MET A 129 -5.74 23.27 -0.05
N ILE A 130 -6.71 22.68 0.63
CA ILE A 130 -7.19 21.34 0.34
C ILE A 130 -8.61 21.40 -0.18
N GLU A 131 -8.82 20.84 -1.36
CA GLU A 131 -10.14 20.61 -1.94
C GLU A 131 -10.41 19.10 -2.02
N LYS A 132 -11.52 18.66 -1.44
CA LYS A 132 -11.98 17.27 -1.50
C LYS A 132 -12.84 17.05 -2.74
N ILE A 133 -12.36 16.22 -3.64
CA ILE A 133 -12.99 15.93 -4.93
C ILE A 133 -13.53 14.50 -4.91
N HIS A 134 -14.83 14.35 -5.18
CA HIS A 134 -15.46 13.05 -5.37
C HIS A 134 -15.35 12.61 -6.83
N ILE A 135 -14.65 11.52 -7.11
CA ILE A 135 -14.36 11.07 -8.49
C ILE A 135 -15.19 9.86 -8.93
N GLY A 136 -15.94 9.24 -8.03
CA GLY A 136 -16.76 8.07 -8.34
C GLY A 136 -17.01 7.19 -7.14
N SER A 137 -17.45 5.95 -7.39
CA SER A 137 -17.74 4.99 -6.34
C SER A 137 -17.07 3.65 -6.61
N SER A 138 -16.73 2.95 -5.54
CA SER A 138 -16.21 1.58 -5.57
C SER A 138 -17.29 0.57 -6.00
N TYR A 139 -16.90 -0.70 -6.13
CA TYR A 139 -17.83 -1.77 -6.47
C TYR A 139 -18.92 -1.91 -5.40
N GLU A 140 -18.53 -1.88 -4.13
CA GLU A 140 -19.43 -1.93 -2.97
C GLU A 140 -20.03 -0.56 -2.61
N LYS A 141 -20.00 0.41 -3.54
CA LYS A 141 -20.65 1.73 -3.44
C LYS A 141 -20.08 2.67 -2.37
N ARG A 142 -18.80 2.50 -2.00
CA ARG A 142 -18.08 3.48 -1.17
C ARG A 142 -17.59 4.65 -2.03
N PRO A 143 -17.56 5.89 -1.51
CA PRO A 143 -17.10 7.05 -2.27
C PRO A 143 -15.58 6.99 -2.52
N LEU A 144 -15.16 7.44 -3.69
CA LEU A 144 -13.75 7.59 -4.05
C LEU A 144 -13.38 9.07 -4.01
N TYR A 145 -12.45 9.42 -3.13
CA TYR A 145 -12.04 10.81 -2.90
C TYR A 145 -10.59 11.04 -3.31
N VAL A 146 -10.36 12.21 -3.92
CA VAL A 146 -9.06 12.79 -4.19
C VAL A 146 -8.96 14.09 -3.44
N LEU A 147 -7.82 14.33 -2.80
CA LEU A 147 -7.50 15.59 -2.14
C LEU A 147 -6.58 16.38 -3.07
N LYS A 148 -7.09 17.48 -3.62
CA LYS A 148 -6.26 18.46 -4.34
C LYS A 148 -5.57 19.34 -3.29
N VAL A 149 -4.25 19.33 -3.28
CA VAL A 149 -3.40 20.18 -2.43
C VAL A 149 -2.78 21.25 -3.32
N SER A 150 -3.14 22.50 -3.08
CA SER A 150 -2.72 23.65 -3.88
C SER A 150 -2.48 24.87 -2.99
N GLU A 151 -1.57 25.75 -3.40
CA GLU A 151 -1.44 27.08 -2.79
C GLU A 151 -2.28 28.08 -3.58
N LYS A 152 -3.15 28.83 -2.90
CA LYS A 152 -4.05 29.86 -3.48
C LYS A 152 -3.25 30.92 -4.26
N GLN A 153 -3.07 30.65 -5.54
CA GLN A 153 -2.56 31.59 -6.55
C GLN A 153 -3.47 31.48 -7.77
N GLN A 154 -3.73 32.62 -8.43
CA GLN A 154 -4.69 32.72 -9.53
C GLN A 154 -4.17 32.19 -10.88
N ALA A 155 -2.94 31.70 -10.94
CA ALA A 155 -2.34 31.18 -12.16
C ALA A 155 -2.58 29.67 -12.30
N ALA A 156 -2.80 29.21 -13.54
CA ALA A 156 -2.86 27.78 -13.85
C ALA A 156 -1.49 27.14 -13.58
N LYS A 157 -1.48 26.04 -12.82
CA LYS A 157 -0.28 25.27 -12.46
C LYS A 157 -0.31 23.90 -13.13
N ASN A 158 0.87 23.33 -13.35
CA ASN A 158 0.99 21.91 -13.69
C ASN A 158 0.61 21.07 -12.47
N ALA A 159 0.27 19.80 -12.70
CA ALA A 159 -0.21 18.92 -11.63
C ALA A 159 0.61 17.64 -11.54
N VAL A 160 0.71 17.11 -10.32
CA VAL A 160 1.26 15.78 -10.03
C VAL A 160 0.16 14.93 -9.39
N TRP A 161 -0.06 13.74 -9.95
CA TRP A 161 -0.96 12.75 -9.39
C TRP A 161 -0.17 11.80 -8.48
N ILE A 162 -0.71 11.51 -7.29
CA ILE A 162 -0.17 10.54 -6.34
C ILE A 162 -1.33 9.68 -5.87
N ASP A 163 -1.32 8.40 -6.19
CA ASP A 163 -2.25 7.44 -5.61
C ASP A 163 -1.58 6.46 -4.66
N CYS A 164 -2.34 6.06 -3.65
CA CYS A 164 -1.93 5.12 -2.63
C CYS A 164 -2.99 4.03 -2.44
N GLY A 165 -2.57 2.88 -1.92
CA GLY A 165 -3.49 1.79 -1.57
C GLY A 165 -4.22 1.17 -2.77
N ILE A 166 -3.56 1.06 -3.92
CA ILE A 166 -4.09 0.30 -5.07
C ILE A 166 -4.19 -1.20 -4.76
N HIS A 167 -3.26 -1.71 -3.93
CA HIS A 167 -3.33 -3.04 -3.35
C HIS A 167 -3.67 -2.98 -1.86
N ALA A 168 -4.64 -3.80 -1.45
CA ALA A 168 -5.25 -3.69 -0.13
C ALA A 168 -4.30 -3.95 1.06
N ARG A 169 -3.38 -4.91 0.93
CA ARG A 169 -2.44 -5.32 2.00
C ARG A 169 -1.26 -4.38 2.22
N GLU A 170 -1.03 -3.42 1.32
CA GLU A 170 0.14 -2.52 1.32
C GLU A 170 -0.13 -1.28 2.19
N TRP A 171 -0.38 -1.47 3.50
CA TRP A 171 -0.86 -0.43 4.42
C TRP A 171 0.07 0.77 4.58
N ILE A 172 1.37 0.61 4.32
CA ILE A 172 2.34 1.71 4.35
C ILE A 172 2.08 2.75 3.25
N SER A 173 1.47 2.35 2.13
CA SER A 173 1.14 3.25 1.03
C SER A 173 0.06 4.28 1.44
N PRO A 174 -1.15 3.90 1.93
CA PRO A 174 -2.10 4.87 2.48
C PRO A 174 -1.52 5.73 3.62
N ALA A 175 -0.71 5.14 4.50
CA ALA A 175 -0.07 5.87 5.60
C ALA A 175 0.86 6.99 5.07
N PHE A 176 1.61 6.73 4.00
CA PHE A 176 2.43 7.74 3.33
C PHE A 176 1.58 8.88 2.75
N CYS A 177 0.47 8.60 2.06
CA CYS A 177 -0.39 9.65 1.50
C CYS A 177 -0.96 10.57 2.60
N LEU A 178 -1.40 10.01 3.73
CA LEU A 178 -1.85 10.79 4.89
C LEU A 178 -0.71 11.66 5.44
N TRP A 179 0.46 11.06 5.65
CA TRP A 179 1.65 11.74 6.15
C TRP A 179 2.12 12.87 5.23
N PHE A 180 2.07 12.64 3.91
CA PHE A 180 2.43 13.62 2.89
C PHE A 180 1.53 14.86 2.94
N ILE A 181 0.20 14.66 2.94
CA ILE A 181 -0.77 15.75 2.95
C ILE A 181 -0.58 16.60 4.21
N ASP A 182 -0.47 15.95 5.36
CA ASP A 182 -0.24 16.62 6.64
C ASP A 182 1.08 17.38 6.69
N TYR A 183 2.17 16.77 6.22
CA TYR A 183 3.49 17.39 6.20
C TYR A 183 3.47 18.68 5.36
N VAL A 184 2.83 18.63 4.20
CA VAL A 184 2.75 19.77 3.28
C VAL A 184 1.83 20.87 3.82
N THR A 185 0.73 20.53 4.48
CA THR A 185 -0.22 21.53 5.00
C THR A 185 0.26 22.16 6.30
N ARG A 186 0.91 21.41 7.19
CA ARG A 186 1.47 21.94 8.45
C ARG A 186 2.59 22.94 8.24
N LEU A 187 3.43 22.70 7.24
CA LEU A 187 4.56 23.58 6.92
C LEU A 187 4.18 24.70 5.94
N SER A 188 2.91 24.80 5.57
CA SER A 188 2.43 25.89 4.72
C SER A 188 2.65 27.25 5.38
N GLY A 189 3.13 28.22 4.61
CA GLY A 189 3.48 29.55 5.12
C GLY A 189 4.92 29.69 5.63
N GLU A 190 5.64 28.59 5.83
CA GLU A 190 7.09 28.62 6.06
C GLU A 190 7.86 28.50 4.72
N GLU A 191 9.00 29.17 4.60
CA GLU A 191 9.93 28.99 3.48
C GLU A 191 10.59 27.60 3.57
N ASN A 192 9.95 26.60 2.97
CA ASN A 192 10.47 25.24 2.89
C ASN A 192 10.40 24.67 1.48
N LEU A 193 10.95 23.46 1.33
CA LEU A 193 11.06 22.76 0.06
C LEU A 193 9.70 22.57 -0.63
N PHE A 194 8.66 22.20 0.12
CA PHE A 194 7.33 21.92 -0.44
C PHE A 194 6.51 23.16 -0.69
N THR A 195 6.67 24.23 0.10
CA THR A 195 6.11 25.55 -0.23
C THR A 195 6.61 26.00 -1.60
N ASN A 196 7.90 25.85 -1.88
CA ASN A 196 8.47 26.19 -3.20
C ASN A 196 7.97 25.28 -4.33
N ILE A 197 7.70 24.00 -4.06
CA ILE A 197 7.12 23.08 -5.03
C ILE A 197 5.65 23.46 -5.31
N LEU A 198 4.85 23.76 -4.28
CA LEU A 198 3.44 24.15 -4.40
C LEU A 198 3.22 25.47 -5.15
N ARG A 199 4.22 26.35 -5.18
CA ARG A 199 4.21 27.55 -6.03
C ARG A 199 4.15 27.19 -7.53
N HIS A 200 4.64 26.02 -7.93
CA HIS A 200 4.76 25.60 -9.33
C HIS A 200 3.83 24.43 -9.70
N LEU A 201 3.47 23.58 -8.73
CA LEU A 201 2.72 22.35 -8.94
C LEU A 201 1.53 22.23 -7.98
N ASP A 202 0.41 21.76 -8.50
CA ASP A 202 -0.69 21.22 -7.68
C ASP A 202 -0.50 19.72 -7.49
N PHE A 203 -0.90 19.19 -6.33
CA PHE A 203 -0.92 17.74 -6.10
C PHE A 203 -2.36 17.22 -6.04
N TYR A 204 -2.65 16.17 -6.79
CA TYR A 204 -3.88 15.38 -6.66
C TYR A 204 -3.53 14.08 -5.96
N VAL A 205 -3.91 13.97 -4.69
CA VAL A 205 -3.53 12.84 -3.85
C VAL A 205 -4.76 11.97 -3.59
N MET A 206 -4.69 10.69 -3.94
CA MET A 206 -5.72 9.69 -3.65
C MET A 206 -5.21 8.73 -2.57
N PRO A 207 -5.59 8.91 -1.28
CA PRO A 207 -5.01 8.12 -0.19
C PRO A 207 -5.32 6.62 -0.24
N VAL A 208 -6.49 6.24 -0.75
CA VAL A 208 -6.89 4.84 -0.88
C VAL A 208 -7.66 4.66 -2.19
N VAL A 209 -7.02 4.06 -3.19
CA VAL A 209 -7.67 3.67 -4.46
C VAL A 209 -8.62 2.49 -4.23
N ASN A 210 -8.11 1.41 -3.62
CA ASN A 210 -8.86 0.18 -3.42
C ASN A 210 -9.59 0.18 -2.08
N VAL A 211 -10.60 1.04 -1.94
CA VAL A 211 -11.32 1.22 -0.66
C VAL A 211 -12.00 -0.07 -0.17
N ASP A 212 -12.59 -0.86 -1.07
CA ASP A 212 -13.26 -2.11 -0.70
C ASP A 212 -12.26 -3.18 -0.25
N GLY A 213 -11.17 -3.35 -1.00
CA GLY A 213 -10.11 -4.27 -0.64
C GLY A 213 -9.41 -3.87 0.65
N TYR A 214 -9.15 -2.57 0.84
CA TYR A 214 -8.52 -2.04 2.05
C TYR A 214 -9.39 -2.33 3.27
N ASP A 215 -10.69 -2.00 3.25
CA ASP A 215 -11.63 -2.32 4.33
C ASP A 215 -11.71 -3.83 4.62
N TYR A 216 -11.70 -4.65 3.57
CA TYR A 216 -11.68 -6.11 3.71
C TYR A 216 -10.38 -6.62 4.35
N SER A 217 -9.25 -5.97 4.09
CA SER A 217 -7.96 -6.31 4.71
C SER A 217 -7.91 -6.01 6.20
N TRP A 218 -8.67 -5.01 6.66
CA TRP A 218 -8.82 -4.68 8.08
C TRP A 218 -9.76 -5.64 8.80
N LYS A 219 -10.85 -6.06 8.15
CA LYS A 219 -11.95 -6.79 8.81
C LYS A 219 -11.92 -8.30 8.65
N THR A 220 -11.32 -8.82 7.57
CA THR A 220 -11.51 -10.22 7.20
C THR A 220 -10.22 -10.92 6.80
N ASN A 221 -9.46 -10.37 5.85
CA ASN A 221 -8.23 -11.02 5.38
C ASN A 221 -7.13 -10.00 5.13
N ARG A 222 -6.22 -9.88 6.11
CA ARG A 222 -5.08 -8.97 6.06
C ARG A 222 -4.17 -9.13 4.83
N MET A 223 -4.13 -10.32 4.24
CA MET A 223 -3.30 -10.65 3.08
C MET A 223 -4.01 -10.42 1.74
N TRP A 224 -5.22 -9.87 1.76
CA TRP A 224 -5.98 -9.54 0.56
C TRP A 224 -5.28 -8.44 -0.26
N ARG A 225 -5.27 -8.59 -1.59
CA ARG A 225 -4.61 -7.66 -2.51
C ARG A 225 -5.59 -6.94 -3.43
N LYS A 226 -6.52 -7.69 -4.03
CA LYS A 226 -7.43 -7.28 -5.10
C LYS A 226 -8.53 -6.33 -4.60
N ASN A 227 -9.37 -5.82 -5.51
CA ASN A 227 -10.64 -5.22 -5.11
C ASN A 227 -11.65 -6.30 -4.65
N ARG A 228 -12.93 -5.93 -4.52
CA ARG A 228 -14.02 -6.82 -4.09
C ARG A 228 -15.09 -7.06 -5.16
N SER A 229 -14.78 -6.83 -6.44
CA SER A 229 -15.75 -7.05 -7.51
C SER A 229 -16.13 -8.52 -7.66
N VAL A 230 -17.38 -8.78 -8.02
CA VAL A 230 -17.89 -10.10 -8.38
C VAL A 230 -18.44 -10.00 -9.80
N HIS A 231 -18.16 -10.99 -10.62
CA HIS A 231 -18.60 -11.04 -12.01
C HIS A 231 -19.30 -12.37 -12.28
N GLU A 232 -20.34 -12.34 -13.11
CA GLU A 232 -21.07 -13.54 -13.51
C GLU A 232 -20.10 -14.55 -14.14
N ASN A 233 -20.26 -15.84 -13.80
CA ASN A 233 -19.38 -16.95 -14.22
C ASN A 233 -17.92 -16.88 -13.75
N ASN A 234 -17.56 -15.97 -12.82
CA ASN A 234 -16.25 -15.98 -12.19
C ASN A 234 -16.33 -16.57 -10.77
N PRO A 235 -15.68 -17.73 -10.49
CA PRO A 235 -15.72 -18.34 -9.16
C PRO A 235 -14.91 -17.56 -8.12
N CYS A 236 -14.08 -16.60 -8.53
CA CYS A 236 -13.20 -15.85 -7.65
C CYS A 236 -13.61 -14.38 -7.55
N THR A 237 -13.64 -13.86 -6.32
CA THR A 237 -13.85 -12.44 -6.06
C THR A 237 -12.59 -11.62 -6.32
N GLY A 238 -12.77 -10.46 -6.93
CA GLY A 238 -11.81 -9.39 -7.04
C GLY A 238 -10.93 -9.43 -8.29
N THR A 239 -10.57 -8.25 -8.75
CA THR A 239 -9.63 -7.95 -9.83
C THR A 239 -8.40 -7.25 -9.24
N ASP A 240 -7.21 -7.57 -9.75
CA ASP A 240 -6.01 -6.78 -9.46
C ASP A 240 -6.11 -5.44 -10.20
N LEU A 241 -6.28 -4.34 -9.46
CA LEU A 241 -6.49 -3.02 -10.04
C LEU A 241 -5.28 -2.57 -10.86
N ASN A 242 -4.06 -2.94 -10.45
CA ASN A 242 -2.84 -2.60 -11.19
C ASN A 242 -2.56 -3.56 -12.36
N ARG A 243 -3.56 -4.32 -12.80
CA ARG A 243 -3.60 -5.08 -14.05
C ARG A 243 -4.83 -4.75 -14.90
N ASN A 244 -5.57 -3.70 -14.52
CA ASN A 244 -6.86 -3.35 -15.09
C ASN A 244 -6.85 -2.02 -15.87
N PHE A 245 -5.71 -1.34 -15.96
CA PHE A 245 -5.58 -0.13 -16.77
C PHE A 245 -5.40 -0.48 -18.26
N ALA A 246 -5.86 0.41 -19.14
CA ALA A 246 -5.88 0.18 -20.58
C ALA A 246 -4.51 0.43 -21.26
N SER A 247 -3.43 -0.12 -20.71
CA SER A 247 -2.09 -0.08 -21.32
C SER A 247 -2.06 -0.90 -22.61
N LYS A 248 -1.15 -0.59 -23.55
CA LYS A 248 -1.07 -1.28 -24.86
C LYS A 248 -0.99 -2.81 -24.80
N HIS A 249 -0.33 -3.35 -23.77
CA HIS A 249 -0.07 -4.78 -23.63
C HIS A 249 -1.06 -5.52 -22.71
N TRP A 250 -2.23 -4.95 -22.43
CA TRP A 250 -3.18 -5.49 -21.44
C TRP A 250 -3.37 -7.03 -21.54
N CYS A 251 -3.13 -7.75 -20.43
CA CYS A 251 -3.16 -9.22 -20.23
C CYS A 251 -1.88 -10.07 -20.53
N ASP A 252 -0.72 -9.47 -20.85
CA ASP A 252 0.64 -10.06 -20.84
C ASP A 252 1.28 -10.24 -19.42
N LEU A 253 2.62 -10.36 -19.28
CA LEU A 253 3.35 -10.75 -18.05
C LEU A 253 3.29 -9.75 -16.85
N ALA A 254 3.12 -8.45 -17.06
CA ALA A 254 2.76 -7.48 -16.00
C ALA A 254 2.04 -6.19 -16.50
N PRO A 255 1.26 -6.21 -17.58
CA PRO A 255 0.66 -5.01 -18.17
C PRO A 255 -0.63 -4.62 -17.46
N GLY A 256 -1.15 -3.47 -17.86
CA GLY A 256 -2.33 -2.87 -17.26
C GLY A 256 -2.04 -2.20 -15.93
N GLY A 257 -0.77 -1.85 -15.70
CA GLY A 257 -0.35 -0.96 -14.62
C GLY A 257 -0.81 0.47 -14.88
N SER A 258 -1.07 1.20 -13.80
CA SER A 258 -1.45 2.62 -13.87
C SER A 258 -0.34 3.47 -14.49
N ASP A 259 0.91 3.15 -14.18
CA ASP A 259 2.12 3.84 -14.61
C ASP A 259 2.40 3.69 -16.11
N ASP A 260 2.32 2.46 -16.63
CA ASP A 260 2.47 2.19 -18.07
C ASP A 260 1.37 2.87 -18.89
N TRP A 261 0.11 2.76 -18.43
CA TRP A 261 -1.03 3.34 -19.13
C TRP A 261 -0.91 4.86 -19.26
N ILE A 262 -0.56 5.56 -18.18
CA ILE A 262 -0.47 7.01 -18.22
C ILE A 262 0.77 7.50 -18.96
N TYR A 263 1.85 6.72 -18.95
CA TYR A 263 3.03 6.97 -19.78
C TYR A 263 2.70 6.86 -21.27
N ASP A 264 1.95 5.83 -21.66
CA ASP A 264 1.47 5.64 -23.03
C ASP A 264 0.60 6.81 -23.54
N LEU A 265 -0.08 7.53 -22.62
CA LEU A 265 -0.87 8.73 -22.91
C LEU A 265 -0.05 10.03 -22.95
N GLY A 266 1.27 9.96 -22.72
CA GLY A 266 2.19 11.08 -22.85
C GLY A 266 2.66 11.71 -21.54
N ILE A 267 2.27 11.17 -20.38
CA ILE A 267 2.82 11.63 -19.10
C ILE A 267 4.22 11.04 -18.92
N LYS A 268 5.24 11.84 -19.30
CA LYS A 268 6.64 11.45 -19.29
C LYS A 268 7.17 10.98 -17.93
N TYR A 269 6.69 11.60 -16.85
CA TYR A 269 7.14 11.36 -15.48
C TYR A 269 6.17 10.43 -14.76
N SER A 270 6.25 9.14 -15.08
CA SER A 270 5.44 8.07 -14.50
C SER A 270 6.32 7.11 -13.70
N PHE A 271 5.97 6.87 -12.44
CA PHE A 271 6.79 6.10 -11.50
C PHE A 271 5.92 5.28 -10.55
N THR A 272 6.41 4.09 -10.20
CA THR A 272 5.91 3.29 -9.07
C THR A 272 7.01 3.19 -8.02
N ILE A 273 6.70 3.53 -6.77
CA ILE A 273 7.64 3.46 -5.64
C ILE A 273 7.18 2.35 -4.70
N GLU A 274 7.92 1.23 -4.72
CA GLU A 274 7.75 0.16 -3.74
C GLU A 274 8.45 0.57 -2.43
N LEU A 275 7.66 0.74 -1.37
CA LEU A 275 8.12 1.22 -0.06
C LEU A 275 8.77 0.08 0.76
N ARG A 276 9.15 0.37 2.00
CA ARG A 276 9.76 -0.62 2.90
C ARG A 276 8.85 -1.84 3.13
N ASP A 277 9.41 -3.00 3.43
CA ASP A 277 10.85 -3.32 3.53
C ASP A 277 11.28 -4.32 2.43
N THR A 278 12.44 -4.96 2.58
CA THR A 278 12.94 -5.96 1.63
C THR A 278 12.46 -7.39 1.96
N GLY A 279 11.45 -7.54 2.81
CA GLY A 279 10.78 -8.80 3.11
C GLY A 279 10.90 -9.31 4.56
N LYS A 280 11.59 -8.60 5.46
CA LYS A 280 11.64 -9.01 6.88
C LYS A 280 10.24 -8.99 7.50
N TYR A 281 9.53 -7.88 7.32
CA TYR A 281 8.14 -7.69 7.72
C TYR A 281 7.20 -7.67 6.51
N GLY A 282 7.71 -7.34 5.31
CA GLY A 282 6.94 -7.23 4.08
C GLY A 282 5.71 -6.37 4.29
N PHE A 283 4.52 -6.94 4.04
CA PHE A 283 3.26 -6.22 4.18
C PHE A 283 2.86 -5.94 5.63
N LEU A 284 3.50 -6.57 6.62
CA LEU A 284 3.26 -6.38 8.06
C LEU A 284 4.26 -5.42 8.71
N LEU A 285 4.68 -4.38 7.97
CA LEU A 285 5.65 -3.39 8.43
C LEU A 285 5.22 -2.76 9.78
N PRO A 286 6.04 -2.84 10.85
CA PRO A 286 5.69 -2.27 12.15
C PRO A 286 5.50 -0.75 12.11
N LYS A 287 4.63 -0.23 12.99
CA LYS A 287 4.29 1.20 13.08
C LYS A 287 5.51 2.11 13.25
N SER A 288 6.52 1.65 13.99
CA SER A 288 7.79 2.38 14.19
C SER A 288 8.55 2.68 12.89
N PHE A 289 8.27 1.95 11.80
CA PHE A 289 8.86 2.20 10.49
C PHE A 289 8.04 3.17 9.62
N ILE A 290 6.82 3.57 10.01
CA ILE A 290 6.00 4.48 9.21
C ILE A 290 6.73 5.80 9.01
N LYS A 291 7.17 6.45 10.09
CA LYS A 291 7.89 7.73 10.03
C LYS A 291 9.15 7.69 9.15
N PRO A 292 10.13 6.78 9.36
CA PRO A 292 11.31 6.75 8.50
C PRO A 292 10.98 6.44 7.03
N THR A 293 10.00 5.57 6.77
CA THR A 293 9.55 5.26 5.40
C THR A 293 8.89 6.46 4.72
N CYS A 294 8.06 7.20 5.43
CA CYS A 294 7.41 8.40 4.88
C CYS A 294 8.44 9.50 4.61
N ARG A 295 9.45 9.66 5.47
CA ARG A 295 10.52 10.66 5.27
C ARG A 295 11.39 10.38 4.04
N GLU A 296 11.77 9.13 3.81
CA GLU A 296 12.57 8.77 2.61
C GLU A 296 11.73 8.84 1.33
N ALA A 297 10.46 8.40 1.37
CA ALA A 297 9.54 8.50 0.25
C ALA A 297 9.27 9.97 -0.12
N LEU A 298 9.11 10.84 0.89
CA LEU A 298 8.97 12.27 0.69
C LEU A 298 10.20 12.85 -0.03
N ALA A 299 11.42 12.46 0.36
CA ALA A 299 12.64 12.92 -0.27
C ALA A 299 12.73 12.49 -1.76
N ALA A 300 12.31 11.26 -2.06
CA ALA A 300 12.20 10.78 -3.44
C ALA A 300 11.18 11.60 -4.24
N LEU A 301 9.98 11.81 -3.69
CA LEU A 301 8.93 12.62 -4.30
C LEU A 301 9.39 14.05 -4.57
N SER A 302 10.08 14.69 -3.62
CA SER A 302 10.62 16.04 -3.82
C SER A 302 11.60 16.09 -5.00
N LYS A 303 12.45 15.07 -5.16
CA LYS A 303 13.41 15.00 -6.28
C LYS A 303 12.71 14.85 -7.62
N ILE A 304 11.67 14.01 -7.68
CA ILE A 304 10.83 13.83 -8.87
C ILE A 304 10.13 15.14 -9.22
N ALA A 305 9.47 15.78 -8.25
CA ALA A 305 8.75 17.03 -8.44
C ALA A 305 9.67 18.16 -8.94
N TRP A 306 10.86 18.32 -8.33
CA TRP A 306 11.83 19.31 -8.80
C TRP A 306 12.40 19.00 -10.19
N HIS A 307 12.56 17.72 -10.52
CA HIS A 307 12.97 17.35 -11.87
C HIS A 307 11.86 17.70 -12.88
N ALA A 308 10.59 17.44 -12.56
CA ALA A 308 9.46 17.82 -13.40
C ALA A 308 9.38 19.34 -13.59
N ILE A 309 9.49 20.14 -12.51
CA ILE A 309 9.47 21.61 -12.59
C ILE A 309 10.55 22.16 -13.52
N ARG A 310 11.78 21.61 -13.46
CA ARG A 310 12.90 22.10 -14.28
C ARG A 310 12.81 21.74 -15.76
N ASN A 311 11.95 20.80 -16.12
CA ASN A 311 11.85 20.25 -17.47
C ASN A 311 10.42 20.33 -18.04
N ALA A 312 9.57 21.13 -17.39
CA ALA A 312 8.22 21.46 -17.84
C ALA A 312 8.23 22.66 -18.80
#